data_AF-A0A9X3YHD3-F1
#
_entry.id   AF-A0A9X3YHD3-F1
#
_cell.length_a   1.000
_cell.length_b   1.000
_cell.length_c   1.000
_cell.angle_alpha   90.00
_cell.angle_beta   90.00
_cell.angle_gamma   90.00
#
_symmetry.space_group_name_H-M   'P 1'
#
loop_
_entity.id
_entity.type
_entity.pdbx_description
1 polymer ?
#
loop_
_entity_poly.entity_id
_entity_poly.type
_entity_poly.pdbx_seq_one_letter_code
_entity_poly.pdbx_strand_id
1 'polypeptide(L)'
;MFSSRLLTLVLALSCGFSQAAELGVLAPVVVDGQAQSKPSPDGKPAPIVTRLRGGELFAKLQREAKDGFTASMLALDEAAQLASGIAEPHATWLYLSLEDGGYARSGFWLKTGDDERYVAEPFVDLVVDDETIADGTFEEIFAHELGHVMLRRLVPRFPLGYSRTPHSAFAITDPPTAFDEGFAIHFQGLSRAYTRNERLRREDRGFDGRPFVGTWLSNLDRAARIDGMRRNLFVHAQLPLAGESDAIAAREYSTLFDTAKYKSGDQMMASEGVVATVFYRWLVPGDASNTALAERYGRVFEALGVLGRGELPPDTPILVRLLRSYAGLHPENGGDALRLFVETTFASTIDPAVAREAEALAARGRVGDHEAFVAQLRPARENLARVVEETVRIPARLDAALSTPIWLYAELPPKTPEGKPTPLAVNLNTTEREPLAALPGVGDALAAKIVAERRAKGPYANLTNLSERVKLSGKAAAAVAELNEAAQKAGTYERR
;
A
#
# COMPACT_ATOMS: atom_id res chain seq x y z
N MET A 1 -5.10 -35.58 49.89
CA MET A 1 -5.12 -35.86 48.44
C MET A 1 -5.71 -34.65 47.73
N PHE A 2 -4.93 -34.10 46.79
CA PHE A 2 -5.19 -33.05 45.81
C PHE A 2 -5.57 -31.63 46.28
N SER A 3 -4.49 -30.90 46.53
CA SER A 3 -4.31 -29.47 46.30
C SER A 3 -4.47 -29.12 44.82
N SER A 4 -5.16 -28.03 44.49
CA SER A 4 -4.70 -27.02 43.52
C SER A 4 -5.61 -25.80 43.59
N ARG A 5 -5.14 -24.76 44.27
CA ARG A 5 -5.68 -23.41 44.15
C ARG A 5 -5.23 -22.86 42.80
N LEU A 6 -6.16 -22.70 41.87
CA LEU A 6 -5.94 -21.92 40.66
C LEU A 6 -5.84 -20.45 41.09
N LEU A 7 -4.61 -20.00 41.33
CA LEU A 7 -4.28 -18.58 41.47
C LEU A 7 -4.29 -18.02 40.05
N THR A 8 -5.44 -17.47 39.64
CA THR A 8 -5.56 -16.69 38.41
C THR A 8 -4.72 -15.44 38.60
N LEU A 9 -3.48 -15.49 38.10
CA LEU A 9 -2.58 -14.35 38.02
C LEU A 9 -3.12 -13.42 36.93
N VAL A 10 -4.06 -12.55 37.30
CA VAL A 10 -4.35 -11.34 36.52
C VAL A 10 -3.12 -10.45 36.67
N LEU A 11 -2.16 -10.61 35.76
CA LEU A 11 -1.13 -9.60 35.55
C LEU A 11 -1.84 -8.35 35.05
N ALA A 12 -2.13 -7.45 35.98
CA ALA A 12 -2.37 -6.06 35.68
C ALA A 12 -1.11 -5.50 35.01
N LEU A 13 -1.10 -5.49 33.68
CA LEU A 13 -0.28 -4.58 32.86
C LEU A 13 -0.80 -3.16 33.06
N SER A 14 -0.65 -2.66 34.27
CA SER A 14 -0.55 -1.23 34.54
C SER A 14 0.92 -0.86 34.50
N CYS A 15 1.54 -1.02 33.31
CA CYS A 15 2.71 -0.21 32.98
C CYS A 15 2.15 1.18 32.71
N GLY A 16 2.51 2.15 33.56
CA GLY A 16 2.17 3.53 33.28
C GLY A 16 2.71 3.91 31.91
N PHE A 17 1.84 4.36 31.01
CA PHE A 17 2.25 5.11 29.83
C PHE A 17 2.93 6.39 30.33
N SER A 18 4.24 6.35 30.51
CA SER A 18 5.05 7.44 31.03
C SER A 18 6.03 7.87 29.95
N GLN A 19 5.76 9.07 29.42
CA GLN A 19 6.30 9.73 28.22
C GLN A 19 5.72 9.22 26.90
N ALA A 20 4.80 10.00 26.33
CA ALA A 20 4.46 9.89 24.91
C ALA A 20 5.76 9.93 24.08
N ALA A 21 5.87 9.05 23.09
CA ALA A 21 6.98 9.05 22.15
C ALA A 21 7.28 10.47 21.64
N GLU A 22 8.54 10.89 21.78
CA GLU A 22 9.00 12.21 21.38
C GLU A 22 9.19 12.25 19.85
N LEU A 23 8.75 13.34 19.21
CA LEU A 23 9.16 13.62 17.83
C LEU A 23 10.58 14.20 17.82
N GLY A 24 11.56 13.38 17.45
CA GLY A 24 12.94 13.80 17.28
C GLY A 24 13.15 14.54 15.96
N VAL A 25 13.31 15.86 15.99
CA VAL A 25 13.49 16.68 14.77
C VAL A 25 14.97 16.79 14.41
N LEU A 26 15.31 16.43 13.19
CA LEU A 26 16.65 16.43 12.60
C LEU A 26 16.73 17.49 11.50
N ALA A 27 17.80 18.26 11.49
CA ALA A 27 18.13 19.20 10.41
C ALA A 27 19.42 18.76 9.70
N PRO A 28 19.50 18.89 8.36
CA PRO A 28 20.73 18.61 7.63
C PRO A 28 21.85 19.54 8.08
N VAL A 29 23.06 18.99 8.15
CA VAL A 29 24.27 19.82 8.15
C VAL A 29 24.45 20.36 6.74
N VAL A 30 24.45 21.68 6.58
CA VAL A 30 24.55 22.35 5.28
C VAL A 30 25.90 23.05 5.17
N VAL A 31 26.63 22.79 4.08
CA VAL A 31 27.86 23.50 3.70
C VAL A 31 27.68 23.99 2.26
N ASP A 32 27.93 25.28 2.02
CA ASP A 32 27.77 25.93 0.71
C ASP A 32 26.38 25.68 0.06
N GLY A 33 25.33 25.62 0.88
CA GLY A 33 23.96 25.41 0.43
C GLY A 33 23.61 23.95 0.10
N GLN A 34 24.50 22.99 0.34
CA GLN A 34 24.27 21.57 0.09
C GLN A 34 24.24 20.75 1.39
N ALA A 35 23.21 19.91 1.51
CA ALA A 35 23.12 18.92 2.58
C ALA A 35 24.31 17.95 2.50
N GLN A 36 25.00 17.78 3.63
CA GLN A 36 26.17 16.91 3.71
C GLN A 36 25.74 15.45 3.89
N SER A 37 26.48 14.54 3.27
CA SER A 37 26.32 13.09 3.44
C SER A 37 27.67 12.40 3.59
N LYS A 38 27.66 11.23 4.20
CA LYS A 38 28.83 10.37 4.42
C LYS A 38 28.43 8.91 4.23
N PRO A 39 29.33 8.02 3.77
CA PRO A 39 29.04 6.60 3.73
C PRO A 39 28.63 6.07 5.11
N SER A 40 27.53 5.34 5.16
CA SER A 40 27.13 4.50 6.29
C SER A 40 28.10 3.32 6.45
N PRO A 41 28.02 2.54 7.55
CA PRO A 41 28.84 1.34 7.73
C PRO A 41 28.72 0.31 6.61
N ASP A 42 27.59 0.25 5.90
CA ASP A 42 27.36 -0.59 4.72
C ASP A 42 27.73 0.10 3.39
N GLY A 43 28.30 1.30 3.44
CA GLY A 43 28.85 2.02 2.28
C GLY A 43 27.80 2.81 1.46
N LYS A 44 26.53 2.80 1.86
CA LYS A 44 25.47 3.62 1.24
C LYS A 44 25.61 5.09 1.69
N PRO A 45 25.27 6.09 0.86
CA PRO A 45 25.24 7.48 1.31
C PRO A 45 24.19 7.68 2.42
N ALA A 46 24.58 8.27 3.55
CA ALA A 46 23.68 8.62 4.65
C ALA A 46 23.84 10.10 5.01
N PRO A 47 22.75 10.82 5.30
CA PRO A 47 22.82 12.25 5.61
C PRO A 47 23.52 12.49 6.95
N ILE A 48 24.25 13.61 7.03
CA ILE A 48 24.78 14.13 8.29
C ILE A 48 23.79 15.14 8.83
N VAL A 49 23.34 14.92 10.06
CA VAL A 49 22.24 15.67 10.66
C VAL A 49 22.58 16.15 12.06
N THR A 50 21.88 17.19 12.50
CA THR A 50 21.89 17.66 13.89
C THR A 50 20.48 17.59 14.46
N ARG A 51 20.37 17.28 15.74
CA ARG A 51 19.07 17.28 16.43
C ARG A 51 18.70 18.71 16.81
N LEU A 52 17.56 19.18 16.30
CA LEU A 52 16.99 20.46 16.71
C LEU A 52 16.39 20.36 18.11
N ARG A 53 16.53 21.44 18.90
CA ARG A 53 15.97 21.54 20.27
C ARG A 53 15.15 22.81 20.51
N GLY A 54 14.97 23.65 19.50
CA GLY A 54 14.30 24.93 19.61
C GLY A 54 14.11 25.62 18.26
N GLY A 55 13.40 26.75 18.26
CA GLY A 55 12.99 27.47 17.05
C GLY A 55 11.47 27.45 16.87
N GLU A 56 10.95 28.36 16.05
CA GLU A 56 9.51 28.51 15.83
C GLU A 56 8.90 27.27 15.16
N LEU A 57 9.50 26.81 14.05
CA LEU A 57 9.06 25.60 13.36
C LEU A 57 9.13 24.37 14.27
N PHE A 58 10.21 24.22 15.03
CA PHE A 58 10.35 23.15 16.03
C PHE A 58 9.21 23.20 17.05
N ALA A 59 8.89 24.38 17.60
CA ALA A 59 7.81 24.51 18.57
C ALA A 59 6.43 24.16 17.98
N LYS A 60 6.19 24.48 16.69
CA LYS A 60 4.96 24.08 15.97
C LYS A 60 4.90 22.56 15.80
N LEU A 61 5.99 21.93 15.37
CA LEU A 61 6.09 20.47 15.25
C LEU A 61 5.86 19.76 16.58
N GLN A 62 6.47 20.25 17.67
CA GLN A 62 6.28 19.67 19.00
C GLN A 62 4.85 19.86 19.54
N ARG A 63 4.19 20.98 19.20
CA ARG A 63 2.77 21.17 19.51
C ARG A 63 1.92 20.16 18.76
N GLU A 64 2.17 19.97 17.48
CA GLU A 64 1.45 19.01 16.65
C GLU A 64 1.66 17.57 17.14
N ALA A 65 2.90 17.20 17.48
CA ALA A 65 3.26 15.92 18.10
C ALA A 65 2.60 15.66 19.47
N LYS A 66 2.09 16.71 20.13
CA LYS A 66 1.45 16.62 21.45
C LYS A 66 -0.08 16.68 21.37
N ASP A 67 -0.59 17.64 20.61
CA ASP A 67 -2.00 18.05 20.68
C ASP A 67 -2.80 17.67 19.40
N GLY A 68 -2.09 17.43 18.29
CA GLY A 68 -2.67 17.10 16.98
C GLY A 68 -2.74 15.61 16.68
N PHE A 69 -2.98 15.25 15.42
CA PHE A 69 -3.08 13.84 15.01
C PHE A 69 -1.71 13.16 15.00
N THR A 70 -0.64 13.93 14.85
CA THR A 70 0.74 13.41 14.93
C THR A 70 1.00 12.68 16.24
N ALA A 71 0.39 13.10 17.36
CA ALA A 71 0.45 12.39 18.63
C ALA A 71 -0.07 10.95 18.55
N SER A 72 -1.12 10.69 17.77
CA SER A 72 -1.67 9.35 17.55
C SER A 72 -0.70 8.49 16.74
N MET A 73 -0.09 9.07 15.70
CA MET A 73 0.91 8.37 14.88
C MET A 73 2.17 7.99 15.68
N LEU A 74 2.62 8.86 16.59
CA LEU A 74 3.73 8.58 17.50
C LEU A 74 3.41 7.42 18.46
N ALA A 75 2.19 7.38 19.01
CA ALA A 75 1.75 6.26 19.84
C ALA A 75 1.67 4.92 19.05
N LEU A 76 1.34 4.99 17.76
CA LEU A 76 1.37 3.81 16.88
C LEU A 76 2.79 3.36 16.58
N ASP A 77 3.74 4.26 16.30
CA ASP A 77 5.15 3.87 16.12
C ASP A 77 5.73 3.29 17.41
N GLU A 78 5.38 3.82 18.58
CA GLU A 78 5.73 3.23 19.88
C GLU A 78 5.23 1.77 20.00
N ALA A 79 3.97 1.53 19.65
CA ALA A 79 3.40 0.18 19.63
C ALA A 79 4.10 -0.73 18.59
N ALA A 80 4.46 -0.20 17.42
CA ALA A 80 5.20 -0.93 16.40
C ALA A 80 6.63 -1.28 16.87
N GLN A 81 7.31 -0.37 17.57
CA GLN A 81 8.61 -0.61 18.18
C GLN A 81 8.53 -1.75 19.21
N LEU A 82 7.55 -1.72 20.12
CA LEU A 82 7.31 -2.79 21.09
C LEU A 82 7.03 -4.14 20.41
N ALA A 83 6.16 -4.15 19.39
CA ALA A 83 5.83 -5.35 18.62
C ALA A 83 7.03 -5.90 17.81
N SER A 84 7.98 -5.04 17.45
CA SER A 84 9.26 -5.45 16.82
C SER A 84 10.30 -5.98 17.82
N GLY A 85 10.01 -5.96 19.12
CA GLY A 85 10.89 -6.46 20.18
C GLY A 85 11.79 -5.42 20.83
N ILE A 86 11.59 -4.12 20.54
CA ILE A 86 12.29 -3.03 21.24
C ILE A 86 11.64 -2.86 22.61
N ALA A 87 12.39 -3.13 23.69
CA ALA A 87 11.86 -3.08 25.06
C ALA A 87 11.61 -1.64 25.56
N GLU A 88 12.44 -0.70 25.14
CA GLU A 88 12.36 0.72 25.48
C GLU A 88 12.23 1.53 24.19
N PRO A 89 11.01 1.97 23.83
CA PRO A 89 10.80 2.76 22.62
C PRO A 89 11.66 4.03 22.62
N HIS A 90 12.22 4.35 21.47
CA HIS A 90 12.98 5.57 21.22
C HIS A 90 12.15 6.58 20.43
N ALA A 91 12.69 7.80 20.33
CA ALA A 91 12.08 8.89 19.58
C ALA A 91 11.82 8.48 18.12
N THR A 92 10.67 8.89 17.60
CA THR A 92 10.40 8.83 16.17
C THR A 92 11.11 9.99 15.50
N TRP A 93 11.93 9.71 14.47
CA TRP A 93 12.75 10.73 13.83
C TRP A 93 12.07 11.35 12.61
N LEU A 94 12.06 12.69 12.57
CA LEU A 94 11.67 13.51 11.42
C LEU A 94 12.88 14.32 10.94
N TYR A 95 13.32 14.09 9.72
CA TYR A 95 14.33 14.86 9.02
C TYR A 95 13.69 15.94 8.16
N LEU A 96 14.09 17.20 8.40
CA LEU A 96 13.64 18.36 7.64
C LEU A 96 14.42 18.45 6.32
N SER A 97 13.81 17.95 5.25
CA SER A 97 14.45 17.85 3.94
C SER A 97 14.68 19.20 3.28
N LEU A 98 15.68 19.23 2.40
CA LEU A 98 15.86 20.28 1.38
C LEU A 98 15.40 19.82 -0.01
N GLU A 99 15.05 18.53 -0.16
CA GLU A 99 14.62 17.93 -1.42
C GLU A 99 13.09 17.85 -1.44
N ASP A 100 12.45 18.30 -2.53
CA ASP A 100 11.00 18.16 -2.67
C ASP A 100 10.57 16.70 -2.58
N GLY A 101 9.65 16.40 -1.66
CA GLY A 101 9.08 15.06 -1.47
C GLY A 101 8.92 14.67 0.00
N GLY A 102 8.48 13.43 0.19
CA GLY A 102 8.42 12.73 1.47
C GLY A 102 8.91 11.30 1.26
N TYR A 103 9.77 10.78 2.15
CA TYR A 103 10.34 9.44 2.05
C TYR A 103 10.57 8.81 3.41
N ALA A 104 10.31 7.51 3.55
CA ALA A 104 10.85 6.70 4.64
C ALA A 104 12.28 6.26 4.31
N ARG A 105 13.25 6.72 5.09
CA ARG A 105 14.68 6.40 4.93
C ARG A 105 15.22 5.67 6.16
N SER A 106 16.46 5.17 6.09
CA SER A 106 17.12 4.51 7.22
C SER A 106 18.59 4.87 7.26
N GLY A 107 19.10 5.10 8.47
CA GLY A 107 20.50 5.40 8.69
C GLY A 107 20.84 6.88 8.54
N PHE A 108 21.43 7.47 9.57
CA PHE A 108 21.95 8.85 9.52
C PHE A 108 23.15 9.02 10.45
N TRP A 109 24.01 10.00 10.14
CA TRP A 109 25.10 10.42 11.01
C TRP A 109 24.64 11.57 11.89
N LEU A 110 24.42 11.31 13.18
CA LEU A 110 24.05 12.33 14.14
C LEU A 110 25.30 13.07 14.64
N LYS A 111 25.39 14.35 14.29
CA LYS A 111 26.45 15.26 14.72
C LYS A 111 26.08 15.97 16.02
N THR A 112 26.97 15.91 17.02
CA THR A 112 26.85 16.61 18.30
C THR A 112 28.18 17.29 18.61
N GLY A 113 28.26 18.61 18.40
CA GLY A 113 29.54 19.31 18.43
C GLY A 113 30.45 18.82 17.31
N ASP A 114 31.66 18.37 17.67
CA ASP A 114 32.64 17.80 16.73
C ASP A 114 32.49 16.28 16.54
N ASP A 115 31.67 15.62 17.37
CA ASP A 115 31.46 14.17 17.31
C ASP A 115 30.33 13.78 16.34
N GLU A 116 30.53 12.70 15.59
CA GLU A 116 29.54 12.10 14.69
C GLU A 116 29.31 10.64 15.04
N ARG A 117 28.05 10.24 15.27
CA ARG A 117 27.65 8.85 15.53
C ARG A 117 26.65 8.38 14.51
N TYR A 118 26.89 7.21 13.92
CA TYR A 118 25.91 6.57 13.04
C TYR A 118 24.74 6.00 13.85
N VAL A 119 23.52 6.31 13.44
CA VAL A 119 22.27 5.80 14.00
C VAL A 119 21.58 4.99 12.92
N ALA A 120 21.46 3.68 13.14
CA ALA A 120 20.87 2.72 12.21
C ALA A 120 19.36 2.57 12.43
N GLU A 121 18.63 3.69 12.46
CA GLU A 121 17.18 3.72 12.66
C GLU A 121 16.47 4.28 11.42
N PRO A 122 15.24 3.80 11.13
CA PRO A 122 14.40 4.40 10.11
C PRO A 122 13.88 5.77 10.58
N PHE A 123 13.66 6.67 9.62
CA PHE A 123 13.18 8.03 9.86
C PHE A 123 12.29 8.52 8.72
N VAL A 124 11.43 9.50 9.02
CA VAL A 124 10.63 10.22 8.03
C VAL A 124 11.46 11.38 7.49
N ASP A 125 11.65 11.45 6.18
CA ASP A 125 12.29 12.54 5.44
C ASP A 125 11.18 13.37 4.80
N LEU A 126 11.05 14.66 5.14
CA LEU A 126 9.95 15.49 4.65
C LEU A 126 10.34 16.97 4.56
N VAL A 127 9.88 17.64 3.50
CA VAL A 127 9.86 19.11 3.46
C VAL A 127 8.72 19.62 4.33
N VAL A 128 9.07 20.35 5.39
CA VAL A 128 8.10 20.89 6.34
C VAL A 128 8.32 22.39 6.49
N ASP A 129 7.24 23.14 6.39
CA ASP A 129 7.20 24.57 6.62
C ASP A 129 5.96 24.97 7.45
N ASP A 130 5.80 26.26 7.68
CA ASP A 130 4.67 26.78 8.45
C ASP A 130 3.31 26.56 7.77
N GLU A 131 3.25 26.56 6.43
CA GLU A 131 1.99 26.42 5.70
C GLU A 131 1.49 24.97 5.76
N THR A 132 2.38 24.01 5.54
CA THR A 132 2.08 22.57 5.60
C THR A 132 1.61 22.12 6.98
N ILE A 133 2.12 22.70 8.07
CA ILE A 133 1.59 22.47 9.43
C ILE A 133 0.22 23.14 9.58
N ALA A 134 0.09 24.39 9.16
CA ALA A 134 -1.14 25.16 9.34
C ALA A 134 -2.34 24.56 8.58
N ASP A 135 -2.14 24.02 7.39
CA ASP A 135 -3.20 23.43 6.59
C ASP A 135 -3.42 21.92 6.78
N GLY A 136 -2.55 21.28 7.57
CA GLY A 136 -2.64 19.85 7.91
C GLY A 136 -2.03 18.93 6.87
N THR A 137 -1.42 19.46 5.81
CA THR A 137 -0.67 18.65 4.83
C THR A 137 0.48 17.87 5.51
N PHE A 138 1.12 18.47 6.53
CA PHE A 138 2.10 17.77 7.36
C PHE A 138 1.52 16.51 8.01
N GLU A 139 0.35 16.59 8.64
CA GLU A 139 -0.27 15.44 9.33
C GLU A 139 -0.49 14.27 8.38
N GLU A 140 -0.96 14.55 7.16
CA GLU A 140 -1.27 13.53 6.17
C GLU A 140 -0.02 12.87 5.59
N ILE A 141 0.97 13.68 5.16
CA ILE A 141 2.20 13.13 4.58
C ILE A 141 3.04 12.44 5.65
N PHE A 142 3.16 13.02 6.85
CA PHE A 142 3.87 12.39 7.96
C PHE A 142 3.25 11.04 8.32
N ALA A 143 1.92 10.94 8.38
CA ALA A 143 1.24 9.68 8.68
C ALA A 143 1.52 8.59 7.62
N HIS A 144 1.60 8.98 6.34
CA HIS A 144 1.96 8.07 5.25
C HIS A 144 3.39 7.55 5.40
N GLU A 145 4.37 8.45 5.50
CA GLU A 145 5.78 8.08 5.60
C GLU A 145 6.08 7.28 6.87
N LEU A 146 5.45 7.63 7.99
CA LEU A 146 5.58 6.86 9.22
C LEU A 146 4.97 5.44 9.08
N GLY A 147 3.95 5.28 8.23
CA GLY A 147 3.43 3.97 7.84
C GLY A 147 4.52 3.05 7.29
N HIS A 148 5.32 3.54 6.34
CA HIS A 148 6.46 2.79 5.81
C HIS A 148 7.53 2.51 6.88
N VAL A 149 7.86 3.49 7.72
CA VAL A 149 8.80 3.31 8.85
C VAL A 149 8.35 2.18 9.77
N MET A 150 7.10 2.21 10.23
CA MET A 150 6.52 1.16 11.08
C MET A 150 6.57 -0.20 10.38
N LEU A 151 6.24 -0.26 9.09
CA LEU A 151 6.30 -1.51 8.33
C LEU A 151 7.72 -2.07 8.25
N ARG A 152 8.74 -1.24 8.03
CA ARG A 152 10.15 -1.68 8.03
C ARG A 152 10.65 -2.14 9.39
N ARG A 153 10.12 -1.60 10.50
CA ARG A 153 10.39 -2.13 11.85
C ARG A 153 9.77 -3.51 12.06
N LEU A 154 8.51 -3.67 11.67
CA LEU A 154 7.74 -4.90 11.89
C LEU A 154 8.16 -6.03 10.94
N VAL A 155 8.59 -5.68 9.73
CA VAL A 155 9.00 -6.61 8.67
C VAL A 155 10.35 -6.16 8.08
N PRO A 156 11.48 -6.35 8.79
CA PRO A 156 12.78 -5.83 8.36
C PRO A 156 13.28 -6.40 7.02
N ARG A 157 12.85 -7.61 6.67
CA ARG A 157 13.13 -8.28 5.40
C ARG A 157 11.91 -8.24 4.48
N PHE A 158 11.30 -7.07 4.36
CA PHE A 158 10.16 -6.89 3.47
C PHE A 158 10.58 -7.28 2.03
N PRO A 159 9.80 -8.13 1.33
CA PRO A 159 10.22 -8.67 0.05
C PRO A 159 10.24 -7.58 -1.02
N LEU A 160 11.25 -7.66 -1.90
CA LEU A 160 11.29 -6.85 -3.11
C LEU A 160 10.35 -7.42 -4.18
N GLY A 161 9.81 -6.52 -4.99
CA GLY A 161 8.95 -6.83 -6.13
C GLY A 161 9.69 -6.79 -7.47
N TYR A 162 9.03 -7.27 -8.53
CA TYR A 162 9.51 -7.17 -9.91
C TYR A 162 8.98 -5.93 -10.63
N SER A 163 7.86 -5.35 -10.17
CA SER A 163 7.20 -4.26 -10.87
C SER A 163 8.04 -3.00 -10.85
N ARG A 164 8.18 -2.40 -12.04
CA ARG A 164 8.83 -1.11 -12.26
C ARG A 164 7.83 0.00 -12.59
N THR A 165 6.52 -0.30 -12.53
CA THR A 165 5.46 0.69 -12.72
C THR A 165 5.56 1.76 -11.62
N PRO A 166 5.61 3.06 -11.96
CA PRO A 166 5.60 4.12 -10.95
C PRO A 166 4.44 3.95 -9.96
N HIS A 167 4.71 4.11 -8.66
CA HIS A 167 3.68 4.00 -7.64
C HIS A 167 2.64 5.12 -7.80
N SER A 168 1.37 4.75 -7.62
CA SER A 168 0.22 5.64 -7.53
C SER A 168 -0.96 4.79 -7.06
N ALA A 169 -1.96 5.39 -6.42
CA ALA A 169 -3.11 4.64 -5.94
C ALA A 169 -3.89 3.95 -7.08
N PHE A 170 -3.70 4.42 -8.31
CA PHE A 170 -4.28 3.90 -9.55
C PHE A 170 -3.53 2.71 -10.16
N ALA A 171 -2.25 2.52 -9.82
CA ALA A 171 -1.39 1.57 -10.49
C ALA A 171 -1.71 0.11 -10.10
N ILE A 172 -1.36 -0.81 -11.02
CA ILE A 172 -1.28 -2.23 -10.75
C ILE A 172 0.21 -2.60 -10.81
N THR A 173 0.80 -2.88 -9.65
CA THR A 173 2.24 -3.12 -9.49
C THR A 173 2.51 -4.61 -9.27
N ASP A 174 2.95 -4.98 -8.07
CA ASP A 174 3.10 -6.35 -7.57
C ASP A 174 2.60 -6.41 -6.12
N PRO A 175 2.31 -7.61 -5.57
CA PRO A 175 1.73 -7.70 -4.24
C PRO A 175 2.55 -7.09 -3.09
N PRO A 176 3.90 -7.23 -3.05
CA PRO A 176 4.72 -6.52 -2.07
C PRO A 176 4.61 -5.00 -2.16
N THR A 177 4.77 -4.43 -3.36
CA THR A 177 4.68 -2.97 -3.58
C THR A 177 3.29 -2.46 -3.21
N ALA A 178 2.24 -3.13 -3.69
CA ALA A 178 0.86 -2.79 -3.38
C ALA A 178 0.56 -2.83 -1.87
N PHE A 179 1.17 -3.78 -1.15
CA PHE A 179 1.03 -3.86 0.29
C PHE A 179 1.71 -2.70 1.01
N ASP A 180 2.96 -2.39 0.64
CA ASP A 180 3.77 -1.34 1.25
C ASP A 180 3.09 0.03 1.13
N GLU A 181 2.77 0.43 -0.09
CA GLU A 181 2.08 1.70 -0.38
C GLU A 181 0.66 1.69 0.17
N GLY A 182 -0.10 0.61 0.00
CA GLY A 182 -1.46 0.52 0.53
C GLY A 182 -1.53 0.63 2.05
N PHE A 183 -0.55 0.05 2.75
CA PHE A 183 -0.37 0.19 4.19
C PHE A 183 0.03 1.61 4.58
N ALA A 184 0.82 2.34 3.80
CA ALA A 184 1.08 3.75 4.09
C ALA A 184 -0.12 4.66 3.77
N ILE A 185 -0.82 4.43 2.65
CA ILE A 185 -1.96 5.23 2.20
C ILE A 185 -3.10 5.20 3.23
N HIS A 186 -3.41 4.06 3.87
CA HIS A 186 -4.52 4.04 4.82
C HIS A 186 -4.31 4.93 6.05
N PHE A 187 -3.06 5.23 6.43
CA PHE A 187 -2.76 6.20 7.50
C PHE A 187 -3.09 7.63 7.10
N GLN A 188 -3.05 7.98 5.81
CA GLN A 188 -3.61 9.25 5.32
C GLN A 188 -5.12 9.29 5.56
N GLY A 189 -5.82 8.18 5.31
CA GLY A 189 -7.23 8.03 5.65
C GLY A 189 -7.53 8.16 7.13
N LEU A 190 -6.68 7.57 7.98
CA LEU A 190 -6.76 7.67 9.44
C LEU A 190 -6.58 9.12 9.90
N SER A 191 -5.59 9.82 9.34
CA SER A 191 -5.35 11.25 9.57
C SER A 191 -6.59 12.07 9.20
N ARG A 192 -7.15 11.91 7.99
CA ARG A 192 -8.37 12.61 7.58
C ARG A 192 -9.57 12.32 8.48
N ALA A 193 -9.69 11.08 8.96
CA ALA A 193 -10.81 10.70 9.83
C ALA A 193 -10.74 11.35 11.22
N TYR A 194 -9.54 11.58 11.75
CA TYR A 194 -9.33 11.95 13.15
C TYR A 194 -8.56 13.26 13.38
N THR A 195 -8.18 13.95 12.31
CA THR A 195 -7.50 15.24 12.39
C THR A 195 -8.29 16.28 13.18
N ARG A 196 -7.55 17.06 13.96
CA ARG A 196 -8.08 18.23 14.67
C ARG A 196 -7.93 19.51 13.84
N ASN A 197 -7.15 19.48 12.76
CA ASN A 197 -6.91 20.62 11.89
C ASN A 197 -8.20 21.01 11.14
N GLU A 198 -8.66 22.24 11.37
CA GLU A 198 -9.91 22.73 10.76
C GLU A 198 -9.82 22.86 9.24
N ARG A 199 -8.67 23.25 8.71
CA ARG A 199 -8.46 23.42 7.27
C ARG A 199 -8.44 22.07 6.57
N LEU A 200 -7.73 21.08 7.12
CA LEU A 200 -7.74 19.73 6.59
C LEU A 200 -9.14 19.10 6.61
N ARG A 201 -9.94 19.34 7.67
CA ARG A 201 -11.34 18.90 7.74
C ARG A 201 -12.23 19.58 6.71
N ARG A 202 -12.01 20.85 6.43
CA ARG A 202 -12.78 21.58 5.41
C ARG A 202 -12.42 21.10 4.00
N GLU A 203 -11.15 20.86 3.74
CA GLU A 203 -10.67 20.25 2.51
C GLU A 203 -11.27 18.84 2.32
N ASP A 204 -11.22 18.00 3.35
CA ASP A 204 -11.78 16.65 3.33
C ASP A 204 -13.30 16.61 3.04
N ARG A 205 -14.02 17.67 3.45
CA ARG A 205 -15.44 17.86 3.15
C ARG A 205 -15.70 18.50 1.79
N GLY A 206 -14.66 18.89 1.06
CA GLY A 206 -14.74 19.52 -0.26
C GLY A 206 -15.05 21.02 -0.23
N PHE A 207 -14.91 21.71 0.90
CA PHE A 207 -15.21 23.15 1.01
C PHE A 207 -14.08 24.08 0.56
N ASP A 208 -12.83 23.61 0.61
CA ASP A 208 -11.64 24.44 0.36
C ASP A 208 -10.92 24.10 -0.97
N GLY A 209 -11.66 23.50 -1.92
CA GLY A 209 -11.14 23.19 -3.25
C GLY A 209 -10.78 24.45 -4.03
N ARG A 210 -9.49 24.60 -4.40
CA ARG A 210 -9.03 25.70 -5.25
C ARG A 210 -9.23 25.34 -6.73
N PRO A 211 -9.75 26.26 -7.58
CA PRO A 211 -9.84 26.04 -9.02
C PRO A 211 -8.47 25.67 -9.61
N PHE A 212 -8.47 24.76 -10.59
CA PHE A 212 -7.29 24.26 -11.34
C PHE A 212 -6.28 23.44 -10.53
N VAL A 213 -6.06 23.72 -9.24
CA VAL A 213 -5.07 22.99 -8.42
C VAL A 213 -5.39 21.48 -8.38
N GLY A 214 -6.67 21.15 -8.20
CA GLY A 214 -7.14 19.76 -8.17
C GLY A 214 -7.05 19.00 -9.49
N THR A 215 -6.66 19.62 -10.60
CA THR A 215 -6.52 18.93 -11.90
C THR A 215 -5.12 18.38 -12.14
N TRP A 216 -4.14 18.75 -11.31
CA TRP A 216 -2.78 18.22 -11.40
C TRP A 216 -2.73 16.77 -10.89
N LEU A 217 -1.92 15.92 -11.53
CA LEU A 217 -1.90 14.47 -11.28
C LEU A 217 -1.68 14.11 -9.81
N SER A 218 -0.73 14.74 -9.12
CA SER A 218 -0.48 14.42 -7.71
C SER A 218 -1.65 14.80 -6.79
N ASN A 219 -2.41 15.85 -7.13
CA ASN A 219 -3.62 16.21 -6.39
C ASN A 219 -4.79 15.27 -6.69
N LEU A 220 -4.90 14.78 -7.93
CA LEU A 220 -5.87 13.75 -8.31
C LEU A 220 -5.58 12.43 -7.58
N ASP A 221 -4.33 12.01 -7.52
CA ASP A 221 -3.89 10.82 -6.77
C ASP A 221 -4.14 11.00 -5.26
N ARG A 222 -3.71 12.13 -4.67
CA ARG A 222 -3.99 12.47 -3.26
C ARG A 222 -5.48 12.42 -2.92
N ALA A 223 -6.34 13.00 -3.75
CA ALA A 223 -7.79 12.95 -3.55
C ALA A 223 -8.33 11.52 -3.68
N ALA A 224 -7.87 10.76 -4.67
CA ALA A 224 -8.30 9.38 -4.88
C ALA A 224 -7.86 8.43 -3.75
N ARG A 225 -6.67 8.65 -3.16
CA ARG A 225 -6.19 7.95 -1.97
C ARG A 225 -7.19 8.05 -0.81
N ILE A 226 -7.96 9.14 -0.73
CA ILE A 226 -9.00 9.34 0.29
C ILE A 226 -10.38 8.88 -0.21
N ASP A 227 -10.89 9.49 -1.28
CA ASP A 227 -12.26 9.26 -1.74
C ASP A 227 -12.44 7.89 -2.42
N GLY A 228 -11.45 7.47 -3.21
CA GLY A 228 -11.45 6.17 -3.86
C GLY A 228 -11.41 5.05 -2.84
N MET A 229 -10.64 5.21 -1.78
CA MET A 229 -10.56 4.27 -0.67
C MET A 229 -11.90 4.19 0.10
N ARG A 230 -12.46 5.33 0.51
CA ARG A 230 -13.75 5.39 1.22
C ARG A 230 -14.89 4.73 0.44
N ARG A 231 -14.88 4.87 -0.88
CA ARG A 231 -15.92 4.36 -1.78
C ARG A 231 -15.62 2.98 -2.36
N ASN A 232 -14.47 2.37 -2.03
CA ASN A 232 -14.00 1.12 -2.63
C ASN A 232 -13.97 1.18 -4.16
N LEU A 233 -13.47 2.30 -4.72
CA LEU A 233 -13.38 2.47 -6.17
C LEU A 233 -12.29 1.58 -6.78
N PHE A 234 -11.20 1.33 -6.04
CA PHE A 234 -10.01 0.68 -6.56
C PHE A 234 -10.21 -0.80 -6.93
N VAL A 235 -11.25 -1.47 -6.45
CA VAL A 235 -11.57 -2.85 -6.89
C VAL A 235 -12.13 -2.89 -8.31
N HIS A 236 -12.55 -1.76 -8.85
CA HIS A 236 -13.10 -1.69 -10.20
C HIS A 236 -12.01 -1.58 -11.26
N ALA A 237 -12.31 -2.09 -12.45
CA ALA A 237 -11.47 -1.92 -13.62
C ALA A 237 -11.38 -0.43 -13.98
N GLN A 238 -10.22 0.01 -14.47
CA GLN A 238 -10.06 1.37 -14.98
C GLN A 238 -10.15 1.38 -16.50
N LEU A 239 -10.64 2.49 -17.02
CA LEU A 239 -10.68 2.78 -18.45
C LEU A 239 -9.48 3.66 -18.81
N PRO A 240 -8.79 3.46 -19.93
CA PRO A 240 -7.72 4.36 -20.34
C PRO A 240 -8.27 5.77 -20.62
N LEU A 241 -7.47 6.81 -20.32
CA LEU A 241 -7.80 8.18 -20.71
C LEU A 241 -7.81 8.30 -22.24
N ALA A 242 -8.79 9.02 -22.80
CA ALA A 242 -8.84 9.30 -24.24
C ALA A 242 -7.85 10.42 -24.63
N GLY A 243 -7.14 10.28 -25.75
CA GLY A 243 -6.24 11.30 -26.29
C GLY A 243 -5.01 10.74 -27.00
N GLU A 244 -4.14 11.62 -27.51
CA GLU A 244 -2.88 11.30 -28.23
C GLU A 244 -1.66 11.08 -27.30
N SER A 245 -1.87 10.89 -25.99
CA SER A 245 -0.79 10.71 -25.02
C SER A 245 -0.17 9.31 -25.05
N ASP A 246 0.97 9.16 -24.37
CA ASP A 246 1.56 7.86 -24.07
C ASP A 246 0.51 6.90 -23.47
N ALA A 247 0.23 5.81 -24.20
CA ALA A 247 -0.81 4.84 -23.84
C ALA A 247 -0.58 4.17 -22.48
N ILE A 248 0.68 3.96 -22.07
CA ILE A 248 1.00 3.41 -20.75
C ILE A 248 0.59 4.42 -19.68
N ALA A 249 1.06 5.67 -19.80
CA ALA A 249 0.73 6.72 -18.86
C ALA A 249 -0.78 7.01 -18.82
N ALA A 250 -1.45 7.01 -19.98
CA ALA A 250 -2.90 7.20 -20.09
C ALA A 250 -3.70 6.10 -19.36
N ARG A 251 -3.14 4.89 -19.23
CA ARG A 251 -3.75 3.79 -18.46
C ARG A 251 -3.36 3.84 -16.99
N GLU A 252 -2.08 4.02 -16.67
CA GLU A 252 -1.55 3.98 -15.30
C GLU A 252 -2.08 5.14 -14.46
N TYR A 253 -2.25 6.32 -15.04
CA TYR A 253 -2.74 7.53 -14.35
C TYR A 253 -4.23 7.80 -14.55
N SER A 254 -4.99 6.83 -15.08
CA SER A 254 -6.41 7.04 -15.31
C SER A 254 -7.21 7.08 -14.01
N THR A 255 -7.96 8.17 -13.85
CA THR A 255 -8.95 8.37 -12.80
C THR A 255 -10.33 7.81 -13.17
N LEU A 256 -10.48 7.23 -14.37
CA LEU A 256 -11.75 6.70 -14.87
C LEU A 256 -11.91 5.24 -14.46
N PHE A 257 -12.91 4.96 -13.62
CA PHE A 257 -13.27 3.60 -13.19
C PHE A 257 -14.56 3.13 -13.85
N ASP A 258 -14.53 1.96 -14.48
CA ASP A 258 -15.75 1.26 -14.85
C ASP A 258 -16.28 0.50 -13.65
N THR A 259 -17.17 1.15 -12.89
CA THR A 259 -17.73 0.59 -11.66
C THR A 259 -18.68 -0.63 -11.87
N ALA A 260 -18.81 -1.16 -13.11
CA ALA A 260 -19.56 -2.41 -13.42
C ALA A 260 -18.61 -3.59 -13.55
N LYS A 261 -17.32 -3.31 -13.68
CA LYS A 261 -16.30 -4.29 -13.96
C LYS A 261 -15.32 -4.32 -12.80
N TYR A 262 -14.97 -5.51 -12.34
CA TYR A 262 -14.01 -5.69 -11.27
C TYR A 262 -12.64 -6.08 -11.81
N LYS A 263 -11.60 -5.69 -11.08
CA LYS A 263 -10.27 -6.26 -11.20
C LYS A 263 -10.30 -7.76 -10.86
N SER A 264 -9.38 -8.55 -11.39
CA SER A 264 -9.19 -9.93 -10.90
C SER A 264 -8.63 -9.94 -9.47
N GLY A 265 -8.70 -11.08 -8.78
CA GLY A 265 -8.06 -11.25 -7.48
C GLY A 265 -6.57 -10.90 -7.50
N ASP A 266 -5.84 -11.34 -8.54
CA ASP A 266 -4.42 -10.99 -8.73
C ASP A 266 -4.21 -9.48 -8.87
N GLN A 267 -5.03 -8.81 -9.70
CA GLN A 267 -4.96 -7.36 -9.90
C GLN A 267 -5.30 -6.60 -8.61
N MET A 268 -6.25 -7.09 -7.81
CA MET A 268 -6.60 -6.50 -6.52
C MET A 268 -5.45 -6.62 -5.51
N MET A 269 -4.74 -7.75 -5.47
CA MET A 269 -3.59 -7.92 -4.57
C MET A 269 -2.36 -7.12 -5.01
N ALA A 270 -2.30 -6.74 -6.29
CA ALA A 270 -1.27 -5.86 -6.85
C ALA A 270 -1.73 -4.39 -6.96
N SER A 271 -2.80 -3.98 -6.27
CA SER A 271 -3.31 -2.60 -6.30
C SER A 271 -3.20 -1.93 -4.93
N GLU A 272 -2.39 -0.88 -4.86
CA GLU A 272 -2.13 -0.07 -3.66
C GLU A 272 -3.45 0.42 -3.05
N GLY A 273 -4.33 0.98 -3.88
CA GLY A 273 -5.63 1.49 -3.45
C GLY A 273 -6.59 0.42 -2.92
N VAL A 274 -6.53 -0.83 -3.41
CA VAL A 274 -7.34 -1.93 -2.85
C VAL A 274 -6.83 -2.33 -1.48
N VAL A 275 -5.51 -2.48 -1.32
CA VAL A 275 -4.90 -2.81 -0.03
C VAL A 275 -5.21 -1.71 1.00
N ALA A 276 -5.05 -0.43 0.61
CA ALA A 276 -5.42 0.71 1.44
C ALA A 276 -6.89 0.66 1.86
N THR A 277 -7.80 0.30 0.95
CA THR A 277 -9.24 0.17 1.24
C THR A 277 -9.54 -0.91 2.26
N VAL A 278 -8.85 -2.05 2.20
CA VAL A 278 -9.00 -3.12 3.19
C VAL A 278 -8.58 -2.62 4.57
N PHE A 279 -7.38 -2.03 4.69
CA PHE A 279 -6.91 -1.48 5.97
C PHE A 279 -7.81 -0.36 6.48
N TYR A 280 -8.25 0.55 5.61
CA TYR A 280 -9.14 1.64 5.99
C TYR A 280 -10.43 1.11 6.61
N ARG A 281 -11.13 0.21 5.90
CA ARG A 281 -12.39 -0.36 6.41
C ARG A 281 -12.19 -1.17 7.68
N TRP A 282 -11.04 -1.82 7.82
CA TRP A 282 -10.73 -2.67 8.96
C TRP A 282 -10.34 -1.89 10.21
N LEU A 283 -9.48 -0.88 10.08
CA LEU A 283 -8.78 -0.28 11.22
C LEU A 283 -9.19 1.16 11.51
N VAL A 284 -9.74 1.89 10.54
CA VAL A 284 -10.12 3.29 10.74
C VAL A 284 -11.40 3.45 11.56
N PRO A 285 -12.49 2.67 11.37
CA PRO A 285 -13.70 2.88 12.16
C PRO A 285 -13.53 2.62 13.66
N GLY A 286 -13.96 3.53 14.53
CA GLY A 286 -14.10 3.31 15.97
C GLY A 286 -13.61 4.48 16.83
N ASP A 287 -13.23 4.20 18.07
CA ASP A 287 -12.63 5.20 18.97
C ASP A 287 -11.26 5.69 18.44
N ALA A 288 -11.08 7.00 18.47
CA ALA A 288 -9.93 7.75 18.01
C ALA A 288 -8.88 8.00 19.12
N SER A 289 -9.15 7.58 20.37
CA SER A 289 -8.19 7.71 21.45
C SER A 289 -6.90 6.94 21.16
N ASN A 290 -5.74 7.50 21.53
CA ASN A 290 -4.45 6.86 21.28
C ASN A 290 -4.38 5.44 21.86
N THR A 291 -4.99 5.21 23.03
CA THR A 291 -5.07 3.89 23.64
C THR A 291 -5.88 2.90 22.78
N ALA A 292 -7.05 3.31 22.29
CA ALA A 292 -7.89 2.46 21.44
C ALA A 292 -7.22 2.19 20.08
N LEU A 293 -6.54 3.18 19.50
CA LEU A 293 -5.76 3.01 18.29
C LEU A 293 -4.59 2.03 18.52
N ALA A 294 -3.78 2.24 19.56
CA ALA A 294 -2.67 1.35 19.90
C ALA A 294 -3.12 -0.09 20.14
N GLU A 295 -4.24 -0.31 20.82
CA GLU A 295 -4.78 -1.66 21.03
C GLU A 295 -5.21 -2.34 19.73
N ARG A 296 -5.92 -1.59 18.85
CA ARG A 296 -6.44 -2.10 17.59
C ARG A 296 -5.32 -2.41 16.59
N TYR A 297 -4.39 -1.47 16.41
CA TYR A 297 -3.25 -1.62 15.53
C TYR A 297 -2.20 -2.58 16.10
N GLY A 298 -2.04 -2.63 17.42
CA GLY A 298 -1.10 -3.54 18.09
C GLY A 298 -1.32 -5.01 17.72
N ARG A 299 -2.58 -5.44 17.58
CA ARG A 299 -2.91 -6.80 17.10
C ARG A 299 -2.45 -7.05 15.66
N VAL A 300 -2.57 -6.05 14.80
CA VAL A 300 -2.07 -6.13 13.41
C VAL A 300 -0.54 -6.11 13.39
N PHE A 301 0.09 -5.30 14.24
CA PHE A 301 1.55 -5.21 14.37
C PHE A 301 2.14 -6.51 14.90
N GLU A 302 1.52 -7.17 15.85
CA GLU A 302 1.92 -8.51 16.31
C GLU A 302 1.88 -9.51 15.16
N ALA A 303 0.79 -9.54 14.38
CA ALA A 303 0.65 -10.41 13.22
C ALA A 303 1.69 -10.11 12.12
N LEU A 304 2.01 -8.84 11.86
CA LEU A 304 3.09 -8.43 10.96
C LEU A 304 4.46 -8.85 11.49
N GLY A 305 4.72 -8.66 12.78
CA GLY A 305 5.97 -9.06 13.42
C GLY A 305 6.20 -10.57 13.35
N VAL A 306 5.12 -11.38 13.45
CA VAL A 306 5.18 -12.84 13.23
C VAL A 306 5.54 -13.16 11.78
N LEU A 307 4.92 -12.49 10.81
CA LEU A 307 5.26 -12.66 9.40
C LEU A 307 6.69 -12.25 9.09
N GLY A 308 7.18 -11.14 9.66
CA GLY A 308 8.53 -10.62 9.41
C GLY A 308 9.65 -11.54 9.88
N ARG A 309 9.36 -12.49 10.77
CA ARG A 309 10.31 -13.55 11.18
C ARG A 309 10.42 -14.67 10.14
N GLY A 310 9.40 -14.86 9.31
CA GLY A 310 9.36 -15.88 8.26
C GLY A 310 10.13 -15.47 7.00
N GLU A 311 10.16 -16.39 6.03
CA GLU A 311 10.59 -16.10 4.67
C GLU A 311 9.41 -15.55 3.87
N LEU A 312 9.66 -14.44 3.16
CA LEU A 312 8.70 -13.84 2.25
C LEU A 312 9.35 -13.80 0.86
N PRO A 313 9.04 -14.77 -0.02
CA PRO A 313 9.51 -14.73 -1.39
C PRO A 313 8.97 -13.50 -2.14
N PRO A 314 9.61 -13.08 -3.25
CA PRO A 314 9.03 -12.12 -4.18
C PRO A 314 7.60 -12.49 -4.57
N ASP A 315 6.77 -11.48 -4.82
CA ASP A 315 5.35 -11.62 -5.17
C ASP A 315 4.42 -12.25 -4.12
N THR A 316 4.90 -12.48 -2.89
CA THR A 316 4.04 -12.97 -1.82
C THR A 316 2.82 -12.06 -1.64
N PRO A 317 1.57 -12.57 -1.63
CA PRO A 317 0.39 -11.77 -1.35
C PRO A 317 0.34 -11.44 0.16
N ILE A 318 1.11 -10.43 0.58
CA ILE A 318 1.37 -10.12 1.99
C ILE A 318 0.07 -9.85 2.75
N LEU A 319 -0.90 -9.18 2.12
CA LEU A 319 -2.21 -8.93 2.76
C LEU A 319 -2.93 -10.22 3.14
N VAL A 320 -2.93 -11.23 2.26
CA VAL A 320 -3.54 -12.55 2.54
C VAL A 320 -2.78 -13.25 3.66
N ARG A 321 -1.45 -13.20 3.64
CA ARG A 321 -0.62 -13.77 4.72
C ARG A 321 -0.90 -13.09 6.06
N LEU A 322 -1.06 -11.77 6.06
CA LEU A 322 -1.38 -10.99 7.25
C LEU A 322 -2.74 -11.38 7.81
N LEU A 323 -3.78 -11.45 6.99
CA LEU A 323 -5.12 -11.82 7.44
C LEU A 323 -5.15 -13.23 8.05
N ARG A 324 -4.40 -14.18 7.48
CA ARG A 324 -4.25 -15.52 8.07
C ARG A 324 -3.51 -15.49 9.41
N SER A 325 -2.40 -14.76 9.47
CA SER A 325 -1.61 -14.61 10.70
C SER A 325 -2.45 -13.97 11.80
N TYR A 326 -3.14 -12.88 11.48
CA TYR A 326 -4.04 -12.16 12.37
C TYR A 326 -5.17 -13.06 12.86
N ALA A 327 -5.85 -13.78 11.97
CA ALA A 327 -6.94 -14.67 12.37
C ALA A 327 -6.48 -15.85 13.24
N GLY A 328 -5.22 -16.29 13.09
CA GLY A 328 -4.61 -17.30 13.96
C GLY A 328 -4.24 -16.78 15.34
N LEU A 329 -3.79 -15.53 15.45
CA LEU A 329 -3.34 -14.92 16.71
C LEU A 329 -4.50 -14.31 17.52
N HIS A 330 -5.51 -13.77 16.83
CA HIS A 330 -6.66 -13.07 17.42
C HIS A 330 -7.98 -13.68 16.92
N PRO A 331 -8.28 -14.94 17.28
CA PRO A 331 -9.47 -15.65 16.77
C PRO A 331 -10.79 -14.94 17.07
N GLU A 332 -10.86 -14.15 18.14
CA GLU A 332 -12.02 -13.35 18.54
C GLU A 332 -12.32 -12.18 17.59
N ASN A 333 -11.34 -11.73 16.79
CA ASN A 333 -11.51 -10.67 15.79
C ASN A 333 -11.21 -11.13 14.37
N GLY A 334 -10.53 -12.27 14.22
CA GLY A 334 -10.11 -12.82 12.94
C GLY A 334 -11.27 -13.00 11.97
N GLY A 335 -12.40 -13.51 12.46
CA GLY A 335 -13.59 -13.74 11.63
C GLY A 335 -14.11 -12.47 10.96
N ASP A 336 -14.11 -11.33 11.66
CA ASP A 336 -14.59 -10.06 11.11
C ASP A 336 -13.60 -9.48 10.10
N ALA A 337 -12.30 -9.58 10.36
CA ALA A 337 -11.26 -9.18 9.40
C ALA A 337 -11.34 -9.98 8.09
N LEU A 338 -11.55 -11.30 8.21
CA LEU A 338 -11.73 -12.19 7.06
C LEU A 338 -13.01 -11.84 6.29
N ARG A 339 -14.15 -11.69 6.97
CA ARG A 339 -15.41 -11.26 6.33
C ARG A 339 -15.23 -9.97 5.56
N LEU A 340 -14.66 -8.95 6.20
CA LEU A 340 -14.45 -7.64 5.62
C LEU A 340 -13.59 -7.69 4.36
N PHE A 341 -12.53 -8.49 4.36
CA PHE A 341 -11.69 -8.69 3.18
C PHE A 341 -12.46 -9.33 2.02
N VAL A 342 -13.21 -10.41 2.30
CA VAL A 342 -14.01 -11.11 1.29
C VAL A 342 -15.08 -10.19 0.69
N GLU A 343 -15.79 -9.43 1.52
CA GLU A 343 -16.80 -8.48 1.06
C GLU A 343 -16.19 -7.30 0.29
N THR A 344 -15.05 -6.77 0.74
CA THR A 344 -14.37 -5.65 0.08
C THR A 344 -13.87 -6.04 -1.31
N THR A 345 -13.36 -7.26 -1.46
CA THR A 345 -12.83 -7.80 -2.73
C THR A 345 -13.87 -8.53 -3.58
N PHE A 346 -15.14 -8.57 -3.14
CA PHE A 346 -16.21 -9.36 -3.80
C PHE A 346 -15.82 -10.83 -4.01
N ALA A 347 -15.08 -11.40 -3.06
CA ALA A 347 -14.50 -12.74 -3.10
C ALA A 347 -13.59 -13.03 -4.30
N SER A 348 -13.08 -12.01 -5.00
CA SER A 348 -12.31 -12.17 -6.25
C SER A 348 -11.02 -12.98 -6.07
N THR A 349 -10.46 -13.04 -4.86
CA THR A 349 -9.25 -13.82 -4.54
C THR A 349 -9.55 -15.29 -4.20
N ILE A 350 -10.83 -15.66 -4.06
CA ILE A 350 -11.31 -16.99 -3.63
C ILE A 350 -12.11 -17.66 -4.74
N ASP A 351 -13.10 -16.95 -5.28
CA ASP A 351 -14.00 -17.44 -6.32
C ASP A 351 -14.42 -16.29 -7.26
N PRO A 352 -13.78 -16.17 -8.44
CA PRO A 352 -14.10 -15.14 -9.41
C PRO A 352 -15.53 -15.21 -9.97
N ALA A 353 -16.27 -16.31 -9.77
CA ALA A 353 -17.67 -16.39 -10.17
C ALA A 353 -18.55 -15.44 -9.35
N VAL A 354 -18.27 -15.29 -8.05
CA VAL A 354 -18.99 -14.37 -7.16
C VAL A 354 -18.80 -12.92 -7.62
N ALA A 355 -17.58 -12.54 -7.99
CA ALA A 355 -17.30 -11.22 -8.55
C ALA A 355 -18.06 -10.99 -9.87
N ARG A 356 -18.17 -12.00 -10.74
CA ARG A 356 -18.96 -11.92 -12.00
C ARG A 356 -20.46 -11.77 -11.75
N GLU A 357 -21.01 -12.39 -10.72
CA GLU A 357 -22.40 -12.17 -10.29
C GLU A 357 -22.60 -10.70 -9.87
N ALA A 358 -21.65 -10.14 -9.12
CA ALA A 358 -21.66 -8.72 -8.78
C ALA A 358 -21.53 -7.81 -10.02
N GLU A 359 -20.73 -8.16 -11.03
CA GLU A 359 -20.67 -7.43 -12.31
C GLU A 359 -22.03 -7.47 -13.04
N ALA A 360 -22.70 -8.63 -13.07
CA ALA A 360 -24.01 -8.79 -13.70
C ALA A 360 -25.07 -7.93 -13.02
N LEU A 361 -25.07 -7.91 -11.68
CA LEU A 361 -25.92 -7.01 -10.89
C LEU A 361 -25.64 -5.54 -11.18
N ALA A 362 -24.36 -5.14 -11.17
CA ALA A 362 -23.97 -3.76 -11.44
C ALA A 362 -24.42 -3.30 -12.83
N ALA A 363 -24.30 -4.16 -13.85
CA ALA A 363 -24.76 -3.88 -15.21
C ALA A 363 -26.28 -3.58 -15.27
N ARG A 364 -27.10 -4.34 -14.52
CA ARG A 364 -28.56 -4.12 -14.43
C ARG A 364 -28.91 -2.86 -13.62
N GLY A 365 -28.27 -2.69 -12.46
CA GLY A 365 -28.55 -1.56 -11.57
C GLY A 365 -28.28 -0.20 -12.21
N ARG A 366 -27.22 -0.09 -13.01
CA ARG A 366 -26.83 1.18 -13.68
C ARG A 366 -27.82 1.72 -14.67
N VAL A 367 -28.53 0.83 -15.36
CA VAL A 367 -29.53 1.21 -16.36
C VAL A 367 -30.93 1.34 -15.74
N GLY A 368 -31.04 1.19 -14.41
CA GLY A 368 -32.32 1.29 -13.70
C GLY A 368 -33.24 0.09 -13.90
N ASP A 369 -32.72 -1.07 -14.33
CA ASP A 369 -33.49 -2.31 -14.50
C ASP A 369 -33.78 -2.95 -13.14
N HIS A 370 -34.74 -2.36 -12.41
CA HIS A 370 -35.08 -2.72 -11.04
C HIS A 370 -35.53 -4.18 -10.89
N GLU A 371 -36.37 -4.67 -11.81
CA GLU A 371 -36.90 -6.03 -11.73
C GLU A 371 -35.78 -7.06 -11.86
N ALA A 372 -34.92 -6.94 -12.88
CA ALA A 372 -33.81 -7.86 -13.06
C ALA A 372 -32.77 -7.74 -11.93
N PHE A 373 -32.51 -6.53 -11.45
CA PHE A 373 -31.59 -6.30 -10.33
C PHE A 373 -32.07 -7.01 -9.06
N VAL A 374 -33.33 -6.80 -8.67
CA VAL A 374 -33.91 -7.41 -7.47
C VAL A 374 -33.95 -8.94 -7.58
N ALA A 375 -34.29 -9.47 -8.76
CA ALA A 375 -34.32 -10.92 -9.01
C ALA A 375 -32.95 -11.58 -8.80
N GLN A 376 -31.85 -10.91 -9.17
CA GLN A 376 -30.49 -11.43 -9.04
C GLN A 376 -29.85 -11.13 -7.67
N LEU A 377 -30.34 -10.12 -6.96
CA LEU A 377 -29.70 -9.61 -5.74
C LEU A 377 -29.66 -10.65 -4.62
N ARG A 378 -30.77 -11.36 -4.41
CA ARG A 378 -30.87 -12.35 -3.34
C ARG A 378 -29.92 -13.54 -3.56
N PRO A 379 -29.91 -14.22 -4.73
CA PRO A 379 -28.94 -15.29 -5.00
C PRO A 379 -27.48 -14.85 -4.83
N ALA A 380 -27.11 -13.66 -5.33
CA ALA A 380 -25.74 -13.16 -5.21
C ALA A 380 -25.32 -12.92 -3.75
N ARG A 381 -26.23 -12.36 -2.93
CA ARG A 381 -25.98 -12.17 -1.48
C ARG A 381 -25.83 -13.50 -0.75
N GLU A 382 -26.69 -14.47 -1.04
CA GLU A 382 -26.63 -15.81 -0.45
C GLU A 382 -25.31 -16.50 -0.83
N ASN A 383 -24.86 -16.36 -2.07
CA ASN A 383 -23.59 -16.92 -2.54
C ASN A 383 -22.37 -16.26 -1.87
N LEU A 384 -22.34 -14.93 -1.79
CA LEU A 384 -21.26 -14.20 -1.09
C LEU A 384 -21.22 -14.57 0.40
N ALA A 385 -22.37 -14.61 1.07
CA ALA A 385 -22.46 -14.99 2.48
C ALA A 385 -21.92 -16.41 2.73
N ARG A 386 -22.26 -17.36 1.85
CA ARG A 386 -21.71 -18.72 1.91
C ARG A 386 -20.19 -18.72 1.79
N VAL A 387 -19.62 -17.98 0.83
CA VAL A 387 -18.15 -17.90 0.66
C VAL A 387 -17.47 -17.24 1.85
N VAL A 388 -18.09 -16.22 2.44
CA VAL A 388 -17.64 -15.60 3.70
C VAL A 388 -17.60 -16.64 4.82
N GLU A 389 -18.70 -17.35 5.07
CA GLU A 389 -18.76 -18.36 6.13
C GLU A 389 -17.73 -19.47 5.95
N GLU A 390 -17.57 -19.97 4.72
CA GLU A 390 -16.57 -20.98 4.39
C GLU A 390 -15.15 -20.48 4.62
N THR A 391 -14.86 -19.23 4.27
CA THR A 391 -13.53 -18.63 4.42
C THR A 391 -13.18 -18.34 5.87
N VAL A 392 -14.15 -17.89 6.67
CA VAL A 392 -13.95 -17.69 8.12
C VAL A 392 -13.62 -19.03 8.79
N ARG A 393 -14.26 -20.13 8.38
CA ARG A 393 -13.94 -21.49 8.88
C ARG A 393 -12.61 -22.02 8.35
N ILE A 394 -12.24 -21.66 7.12
CA ILE A 394 -11.06 -22.17 6.42
C ILE A 394 -10.26 -21.00 5.81
N PRO A 395 -9.48 -20.25 6.61
CA PRO A 395 -8.73 -19.09 6.12
C PRO A 395 -7.69 -19.42 5.03
N ALA A 396 -7.31 -20.69 4.92
CA ALA A 396 -6.46 -21.21 3.85
C ALA A 396 -7.07 -21.05 2.44
N ARG A 397 -8.35 -20.68 2.31
CA ARG A 397 -8.99 -20.43 1.00
C ARG A 397 -8.82 -19.01 0.47
N LEU A 398 -8.33 -18.07 1.27
CA LEU A 398 -8.25 -16.65 0.91
C LEU A 398 -7.56 -16.33 -0.43
N ASP A 399 -6.63 -17.17 -0.87
CA ASP A 399 -5.89 -17.03 -2.13
C ASP A 399 -6.21 -18.15 -3.15
N ALA A 400 -7.31 -18.88 -2.98
CA ALA A 400 -7.64 -20.05 -3.81
C ALA A 400 -7.75 -19.74 -5.32
N ALA A 401 -8.03 -18.49 -5.67
CA ALA A 401 -8.11 -18.03 -7.06
C ALA A 401 -6.92 -17.15 -7.50
N LEU A 402 -5.93 -16.93 -6.63
CA LEU A 402 -4.71 -16.21 -7.02
C LEU A 402 -3.81 -17.11 -7.86
N SER A 403 -3.13 -16.50 -8.81
CA SER A 403 -2.26 -17.16 -9.78
C SER A 403 -0.80 -17.11 -9.35
N THR A 404 0.02 -17.95 -10.00
CA THR A 404 1.47 -17.74 -10.00
C THR A 404 1.80 -16.61 -11.00
N PRO A 405 2.54 -15.57 -10.58
CA PRO A 405 2.97 -14.49 -11.48
C PRO A 405 3.83 -14.99 -12.63
N ILE A 406 3.66 -14.38 -13.81
CA ILE A 406 4.51 -14.62 -14.98
C ILE A 406 5.04 -13.27 -15.44
N TRP A 407 6.24 -12.92 -15.01
CA TRP A 407 6.85 -11.63 -15.30
C TRP A 407 7.46 -11.60 -16.70
N LEU A 408 7.25 -10.48 -17.39
CA LEU A 408 7.85 -10.14 -18.68
C LEU A 408 8.63 -8.84 -18.52
N TYR A 409 9.82 -8.76 -19.12
CA TYR A 409 10.71 -7.61 -19.00
C TYR A 409 11.26 -7.15 -20.35
N ALA A 410 11.27 -5.84 -20.58
CA ALA A 410 12.00 -5.22 -21.66
C ALA A 410 12.51 -3.82 -21.27
N GLU A 411 13.60 -3.38 -21.89
CA GLU A 411 14.00 -1.97 -21.93
C GLU A 411 13.30 -1.30 -23.11
N LEU A 412 12.35 -0.41 -22.84
CA LEU A 412 11.68 0.36 -23.88
C LEU A 412 12.63 1.45 -24.40
N PRO A 413 12.59 1.77 -25.72
CA PRO A 413 13.41 2.83 -26.27
C PRO A 413 13.09 4.16 -25.60
N PRO A 414 14.07 5.07 -25.48
CA PRO A 414 13.86 6.35 -24.85
C PRO A 414 12.85 7.19 -25.62
N LYS A 415 12.03 7.94 -24.90
CA LYS A 415 11.02 8.85 -25.48
C LYS A 415 11.63 10.08 -26.17
N THR A 416 12.86 10.43 -25.80
CA THR A 416 13.64 11.53 -26.36
C THR A 416 15.02 11.05 -26.79
N PRO A 417 15.70 11.70 -27.75
CA PRO A 417 17.04 11.30 -28.19
C PRO A 417 18.08 11.26 -27.06
N GLU A 418 17.95 12.13 -26.06
CA GLU A 418 18.82 12.21 -24.89
C GLU A 418 18.34 11.34 -23.71
N GLY A 419 17.18 10.69 -23.85
CA GLY A 419 16.56 9.88 -22.81
C GLY A 419 17.28 8.55 -22.60
N LYS A 420 17.12 8.00 -21.40
CA LYS A 420 17.54 6.62 -21.11
C LYS A 420 16.42 5.63 -21.49
N PRO A 421 16.76 4.39 -21.85
CA PRO A 421 15.76 3.33 -21.94
C PRO A 421 14.92 3.26 -20.66
N THR A 422 13.63 3.00 -20.83
CA THR A 422 12.69 2.90 -19.71
C THR A 422 12.42 1.43 -19.43
N PRO A 423 12.79 0.90 -18.26
CA PRO A 423 12.60 -0.50 -17.98
C PRO A 423 11.12 -0.79 -17.70
N LEU A 424 10.53 -1.73 -18.44
CA LEU A 424 9.15 -2.16 -18.27
C LEU A 424 9.12 -3.61 -17.78
N ALA A 425 8.56 -3.81 -16.59
CA ALA A 425 8.31 -5.13 -16.02
C ALA A 425 6.83 -5.30 -15.70
N VAL A 426 6.19 -6.29 -16.30
CA VAL A 426 4.76 -6.53 -16.16
C VAL A 426 4.46 -8.01 -15.91
N ASN A 427 3.49 -8.29 -15.05
CA ASN A 427 3.00 -9.65 -14.84
C ASN A 427 1.86 -9.95 -15.83
N LEU A 428 2.03 -10.99 -16.64
CA LEU A 428 1.07 -11.42 -17.66
C LEU A 428 -0.35 -11.65 -17.11
N ASN A 429 -0.50 -12.01 -15.84
CA ASN A 429 -1.81 -12.26 -15.21
C ASN A 429 -2.49 -11.01 -14.66
N THR A 430 -1.78 -9.88 -14.51
CA THR A 430 -2.33 -8.62 -13.97
C THR A 430 -2.26 -7.44 -14.92
N THR A 431 -1.28 -7.42 -15.84
CA THR A 431 -0.96 -6.31 -16.74
C THR A 431 -2.10 -5.96 -17.68
N GLU A 432 -2.33 -4.68 -17.91
CA GLU A 432 -3.38 -4.24 -18.83
C GLU A 432 -2.90 -4.24 -20.28
N ARG A 433 -3.80 -3.94 -21.21
CA ARG A 433 -3.50 -4.01 -22.65
C ARG A 433 -2.32 -3.10 -23.03
N GLU A 434 -2.30 -1.87 -22.55
CA GLU A 434 -1.35 -0.85 -23.00
C GLU A 434 0.11 -1.19 -22.65
N PRO A 435 0.47 -1.53 -21.39
CA PRO A 435 1.83 -1.98 -21.07
C PRO A 435 2.21 -3.27 -21.80
N LEU A 436 1.28 -4.22 -21.92
CA LEU A 436 1.54 -5.49 -22.62
C LEU A 436 1.80 -5.29 -24.12
N ALA A 437 1.07 -4.38 -24.77
CA ALA A 437 1.23 -4.07 -26.18
C ALA A 437 2.57 -3.37 -26.49
N ALA A 438 3.13 -2.64 -25.52
CA ALA A 438 4.41 -1.96 -25.65
C ALA A 438 5.61 -2.92 -25.65
N LEU A 439 5.43 -4.17 -25.21
CA LEU A 439 6.50 -5.16 -25.21
C LEU A 439 6.89 -5.61 -26.64
N PRO A 440 8.20 -5.73 -26.93
CA PRO A 440 8.68 -6.20 -28.22
C PRO A 440 8.08 -7.56 -28.61
N GLY A 441 7.53 -7.65 -29.83
CA GLY A 441 6.98 -8.91 -30.36
C GLY A 441 5.58 -9.27 -29.87
N VAL A 442 4.95 -8.46 -29.01
CA VAL A 442 3.55 -8.64 -28.59
C VAL A 442 2.61 -7.84 -29.49
N GLY A 443 2.67 -6.51 -29.41
CA GLY A 443 1.78 -5.62 -30.16
C GLY A 443 0.31 -5.65 -29.71
N ASP A 444 -0.48 -4.71 -30.21
CA ASP A 444 -1.84 -4.44 -29.70
C ASP A 444 -2.82 -5.62 -29.86
N ALA A 445 -2.86 -6.23 -31.05
CA ALA A 445 -3.79 -7.32 -31.34
C ALA A 445 -3.56 -8.54 -30.44
N LEU A 446 -2.30 -8.87 -30.15
CA LEU A 446 -1.98 -9.97 -29.25
C LEU A 446 -2.27 -9.59 -27.80
N ALA A 447 -1.90 -8.38 -27.36
CA ALA A 447 -2.18 -7.90 -26.01
C ALA A 447 -3.69 -7.93 -25.71
N ALA A 448 -4.53 -7.43 -26.62
CA ALA A 448 -5.99 -7.46 -26.49
C ALA A 448 -6.52 -8.90 -26.40
N LYS A 449 -5.98 -9.82 -27.21
CA LYS A 449 -6.36 -11.23 -27.19
C LYS A 449 -6.01 -11.91 -25.87
N ILE A 450 -4.80 -11.65 -25.33
CA ILE A 450 -4.34 -12.19 -24.04
C ILE A 450 -5.25 -11.68 -22.90
N VAL A 451 -5.49 -10.37 -22.83
CA VAL A 451 -6.32 -9.76 -21.78
C VAL A 451 -7.76 -10.27 -21.84
N ALA A 452 -8.37 -10.34 -23.03
CA ALA A 452 -9.73 -10.85 -23.19
C ALA A 452 -9.84 -12.34 -22.81
N GLU A 453 -8.86 -13.15 -23.21
CA GLU A 453 -8.89 -14.59 -22.97
C GLU A 453 -8.69 -14.91 -21.49
N ARG A 454 -7.75 -14.27 -20.80
CA ARG A 454 -7.59 -14.45 -19.34
C ARG A 454 -8.79 -13.93 -18.55
N ARG A 455 -9.45 -12.86 -19.03
CA ARG A 455 -10.69 -12.37 -18.40
C ARG A 455 -11.82 -13.38 -18.52
N ALA A 456 -11.93 -14.05 -19.66
CA ALA A 456 -12.98 -15.04 -19.89
C ALA A 456 -12.72 -16.37 -19.18
N LYS A 457 -11.47 -16.83 -19.10
CA LYS A 457 -11.13 -18.18 -18.64
C LYS A 457 -10.23 -18.27 -17.41
N GLY A 458 -9.86 -17.13 -16.82
CA GLY A 458 -8.96 -17.05 -15.67
C GLY A 458 -7.48 -16.92 -16.05
N PRO A 459 -6.59 -16.81 -15.07
CA PRO A 459 -5.15 -16.57 -15.27
C PRO A 459 -4.45 -17.71 -16.02
N TYR A 460 -3.25 -17.43 -16.53
CA TYR A 460 -2.38 -18.45 -17.13
C TYR A 460 -1.52 -19.09 -16.05
N ALA A 461 -1.42 -20.42 -16.09
CA ALA A 461 -0.57 -21.17 -15.16
C ALA A 461 0.94 -21.06 -15.53
N ASN A 462 1.25 -20.93 -16.82
CA ASN A 462 2.60 -20.83 -17.38
C ASN A 462 2.54 -20.41 -18.86
N LEU A 463 3.70 -20.22 -19.49
CA LEU A 463 3.81 -19.84 -20.91
C LEU A 463 3.29 -20.89 -21.89
N THR A 464 3.34 -22.18 -21.54
CA THR A 464 2.73 -23.24 -22.35
C THR A 464 1.21 -23.08 -22.37
N ASN A 465 0.60 -22.87 -21.21
CA ASN A 465 -0.84 -22.63 -21.09
C ASN A 465 -1.28 -21.38 -21.87
N LEU A 466 -0.49 -20.29 -21.82
CA LEU A 466 -0.71 -19.11 -22.66
C LEU A 466 -0.68 -19.48 -24.16
N SER A 467 0.38 -20.17 -24.60
CA SER A 467 0.60 -20.54 -26.00
C SER A 467 -0.56 -21.37 -26.55
N GLU A 468 -1.05 -22.33 -25.78
CA GLU A 468 -2.15 -23.20 -26.15
C GLU A 468 -3.50 -22.49 -26.20
N ARG A 469 -3.77 -21.60 -25.24
CA ARG A 469 -5.05 -20.89 -25.12
C ARG A 469 -5.19 -19.76 -26.13
N VAL A 470 -4.11 -19.04 -26.37
CA VAL A 470 -4.06 -17.88 -27.28
C VAL A 470 -3.63 -18.28 -28.69
N LYS A 471 -3.13 -19.51 -28.90
CA LYS A 471 -2.61 -19.99 -30.19
C LYS A 471 -1.52 -19.05 -30.72
N LEU A 472 -0.47 -18.88 -29.92
CA LEU A 472 0.67 -18.03 -30.29
C LEU A 472 1.35 -18.56 -31.56
N SER A 473 1.75 -17.65 -32.45
CA SER A 473 2.64 -18.00 -33.56
C SER A 473 4.04 -18.32 -33.03
N GLY A 474 4.85 -19.06 -33.79
CA GLY A 474 6.22 -19.40 -33.37
C GLY A 474 7.06 -18.17 -33.01
N LYS A 475 6.90 -17.06 -33.76
CA LYS A 475 7.59 -15.79 -33.46
C LYS A 475 7.10 -15.15 -32.16
N ALA A 476 5.79 -15.11 -31.92
CA ALA A 476 5.22 -14.52 -30.71
C ALA A 476 5.54 -15.35 -29.46
N ALA A 477 5.50 -16.68 -29.58
CA ALA A 477 5.89 -17.58 -28.49
C ALA A 477 7.37 -17.41 -28.10
N ALA A 478 8.26 -17.31 -29.09
CA ALA A 478 9.68 -17.03 -28.85
C ALA A 478 9.88 -15.67 -28.15
N ALA A 479 9.24 -14.62 -28.64
CA ALA A 479 9.34 -13.29 -28.04
C ALA A 479 8.88 -13.26 -26.56
N VAL A 480 7.73 -13.89 -26.25
CA VAL A 480 7.23 -13.95 -24.87
C VAL A 480 8.16 -14.76 -23.96
N ALA A 481 8.75 -15.85 -24.47
CA ALA A 481 9.73 -16.64 -23.72
C ALA A 481 11.00 -15.82 -23.42
N GLU A 482 11.55 -15.12 -24.40
CA GLU A 482 12.71 -14.24 -24.23
C GLU A 482 12.44 -13.13 -23.20
N LEU A 483 11.25 -12.52 -23.24
CA LEU A 483 10.83 -11.50 -22.26
C LEU A 483 10.71 -12.08 -20.84
N ASN A 484 10.27 -13.32 -20.70
CA ASN A 484 10.17 -13.98 -19.39
C ASN A 484 11.55 -14.34 -18.84
N GLU A 485 12.45 -14.87 -19.67
CA GLU A 485 13.84 -15.10 -19.30
C GLU A 485 14.55 -13.80 -18.90
N ALA A 486 14.31 -12.72 -19.65
CA ALA A 486 14.82 -11.39 -19.33
C ALA A 486 14.33 -10.92 -17.96
N ALA A 487 13.07 -11.19 -17.60
CA ALA A 487 12.53 -10.84 -16.27
C ALA A 487 13.22 -11.63 -15.16
N GLN A 488 13.43 -12.94 -15.35
CA GLN A 488 14.16 -13.77 -14.37
C GLN A 488 15.60 -13.29 -14.18
N LYS A 489 16.27 -12.90 -15.27
CA LYS A 489 17.64 -12.36 -15.21
C LYS A 489 17.69 -10.98 -14.54
N ALA A 490 16.71 -10.12 -14.84
CA ALA A 490 16.63 -8.78 -14.26
C ALA A 490 16.33 -8.82 -12.76
N GLY A 491 15.63 -9.85 -12.30
CA GLY A 491 15.31 -10.07 -10.89
C GLY A 491 14.38 -9.02 -10.30
N THR A 492 14.27 -9.05 -8.98
CA THR A 492 13.57 -8.03 -8.20
C THR A 492 14.37 -6.74 -8.13
N TYR A 493 13.70 -5.66 -7.73
CA TYR A 493 14.28 -4.32 -7.69
C TYR A 493 13.93 -3.62 -6.36
N GLU A 494 14.92 -2.96 -5.77
CA GLU A 494 14.75 -2.08 -4.62
C GLU A 494 14.23 -0.72 -5.11
N ARG A 495 12.95 -0.44 -4.85
CA ARG A 495 12.42 0.92 -5.01
C ARG A 495 13.16 1.86 -4.06
N ARG A 496 13.63 2.98 -4.60
CA ARG A 496 14.27 4.06 -3.86
C ARG A 496 13.27 5.11 -3.46
#